data_AF-A0A6L5WI19-F1
#
_entry.id   AF-A0A6L5WI19-F1
#
_cell.length_a   1.000
_cell.length_b   1.000
_cell.length_c   1.000
_cell.angle_alpha   90.00
_cell.angle_beta   90.00
_cell.angle_gamma   90.00
#
_symmetry.space_group_name_H-M   'P 1'
#
loop_
_entity.id
_entity.type
_entity.pdbx_description
1 polymer ?
#
loop_
_entity_poly.entity_id
_entity_poly.type
_entity_poly.pdbx_seq_one_letter_code
_entity_poly.pdbx_strand_id
1 'polypeptide(L)'
;MIKEFYHIRENFSIGIDKYNELLSYAKKLEDKNSSRPHLDNLIKSVGKLNEKLNDLDSKNKALASELITTKDKYTSLLEKQVSLLENKNEVFTLSQNLAKKGTRLSKSEKDEIVRLYRSGLSLAEICRRVERSDSGVRNAIRGEL
;
A
#
# COMPACT_ATOMS: atom_id res chain seq x y z
N MET A 1 79.85 50.73 32.00
CA MET A 1 80.14 50.17 30.67
C MET A 1 80.28 48.65 30.63
N ILE A 2 81.32 48.00 31.19
CA ILE A 2 81.50 46.52 31.03
C ILE A 2 80.43 45.71 31.76
N LYS A 3 80.06 46.06 33.00
CA LYS A 3 79.03 45.32 33.78
C LYS A 3 77.63 45.41 33.17
N GLU A 4 77.27 46.57 32.65
CA GLU A 4 75.97 46.79 31.99
C GLU A 4 75.84 45.97 30.71
N PHE A 5 76.93 45.85 29.94
CA PHE A 5 76.96 44.99 28.76
C PHE A 5 76.67 43.52 29.10
N TYR A 6 77.30 42.97 30.15
CA TYR A 6 77.04 41.59 30.58
C TYR A 6 75.60 41.39 31.07
N HIS A 7 75.05 42.35 31.81
CA HIS A 7 73.67 42.28 32.29
C HIS A 7 72.64 42.34 31.14
N ILE A 8 72.88 43.19 30.14
CA ILE A 8 72.06 43.25 28.93
C ILE A 8 72.13 41.91 28.18
N ARG A 9 73.34 41.35 28.01
CA ARG A 9 73.54 40.06 27.32
C ARG A 9 72.80 38.92 28.02
N GLU A 10 72.86 38.88 29.35
CA GLU A 10 72.16 37.89 30.16
C GLU A 10 70.63 38.00 30.00
N ASN A 11 70.09 39.22 30.10
CA ASN A 11 68.66 39.47 29.92
C ASN A 11 68.17 39.11 28.50
N PHE A 12 68.99 39.39 27.47
CA PHE A 12 68.69 38.96 26.10
C PHE A 12 68.69 37.44 25.95
N SER A 13 69.64 36.74 26.58
CA SER A 13 69.69 35.27 26.57
C SER A 13 68.42 34.69 27.21
N ILE A 14 68.01 35.20 28.37
CA ILE A 14 66.77 34.80 29.04
C ILE A 14 65.55 35.06 28.16
N GLY A 15 65.53 36.19 27.45
CA GLY A 15 64.46 36.53 26.51
C GLY A 15 64.35 35.54 25.35
N ILE A 16 65.48 35.13 24.77
CA ILE A 16 65.54 34.13 23.69
C ILE A 16 65.06 32.78 24.19
N ASP A 17 65.47 32.34 25.38
CA ASP A 17 65.05 31.06 25.95
C ASP A 17 63.54 31.00 26.16
N LYS A 18 62.95 32.05 26.74
CA LYS A 18 61.50 32.16 26.92
C LYS A 18 60.75 32.21 25.59
N TYR A 19 61.28 32.91 24.60
CA TYR A 19 60.69 32.96 23.26
C TYR A 19 60.67 31.56 22.62
N ASN A 20 61.77 30.83 22.70
CA ASN A 20 61.87 29.48 22.15
C ASN A 20 60.93 28.49 22.85
N GLU A 21 60.75 28.63 24.17
CA GLU A 21 59.79 27.84 24.95
C GLU A 21 58.35 28.10 24.48
N LEU A 22 57.97 29.38 24.34
CA LEU A 22 56.65 29.77 23.82
C LEU A 22 56.42 29.28 22.39
N LEU A 23 57.42 29.37 21.53
CA LEU A 23 57.34 28.88 20.16
C LEU A 23 57.14 27.36 20.11
N SER A 24 57.84 26.61 20.95
CA SER A 24 57.68 25.16 21.10
C SER A 24 56.29 24.80 21.60
N TYR A 25 55.77 25.54 22.59
CA TYR A 25 54.41 25.34 23.09
C TYR A 25 53.33 25.64 22.03
N ALA A 26 53.48 26.73 21.28
CA ALA A 26 52.58 27.09 20.20
C ALA A 26 52.52 26.01 19.11
N LYS A 27 53.69 25.48 18.68
CA LYS A 27 53.74 24.36 17.73
C LYS A 27 53.03 23.12 18.24
N LYS A 28 53.25 22.74 19.51
CA LYS A 28 52.55 21.59 20.12
C LYS A 28 51.03 21.77 20.15
N LEU A 29 50.55 23.00 20.34
CA LEU A 29 49.12 23.30 20.27
C LEU A 29 48.59 23.19 18.84
N GLU A 30 49.33 23.71 17.87
CA GLU A 30 48.99 23.63 16.45
C GLU A 30 48.93 22.18 15.95
N ASP A 31 49.89 21.35 16.33
CA ASP A 31 49.92 19.91 16.00
C ASP A 31 48.71 19.17 16.58
N LYS A 32 48.36 19.45 17.85
CA LYS A 32 47.16 18.90 18.50
C LYS A 32 45.87 19.37 17.84
N ASN A 33 45.84 20.60 17.32
CA ASN A 33 44.67 21.13 16.63
C ASN A 33 44.52 20.58 15.21
N SER A 34 45.64 20.29 14.55
CA SER A 34 45.70 19.81 13.17
C SER A 34 45.43 18.31 13.04
N SER A 35 45.83 17.51 14.05
CA SER A 35 45.53 16.09 14.10
C SER A 35 44.34 15.83 15.03
N ARG A 36 43.13 15.81 14.46
CA ARG A 36 41.89 15.43 15.18
C ARG A 36 41.31 14.11 14.63
N PRO A 37 42.02 12.98 14.81
CA PRO A 37 41.63 11.69 14.21
C PRO A 37 40.23 11.24 14.64
N HIS A 38 39.79 11.62 15.84
CA HIS A 38 38.45 11.33 16.33
C HIS A 38 37.36 12.03 15.49
N LEU A 39 37.56 13.29 15.09
CA LEU A 39 36.61 13.99 14.22
C LEU A 39 36.63 13.40 12.81
N ASP A 40 37.80 13.08 12.27
CA ASP A 40 37.90 12.47 10.93
C ASP A 40 37.17 11.12 10.88
N ASN A 41 37.33 10.31 11.93
CA ASN A 41 36.62 9.04 12.05
C ASN A 41 35.11 9.23 12.19
N LEU A 42 34.67 10.27 12.92
CA LEU A 42 33.26 10.61 13.02
C LEU A 42 32.70 11.04 11.66
N ILE A 43 33.38 11.93 10.94
CA ILE A 43 32.99 12.38 9.60
C ILE A 43 32.87 11.19 8.65
N LYS A 44 33.86 10.28 8.63
CA LYS A 44 33.83 9.06 7.81
C LYS A 44 32.65 8.16 8.18
N SER A 45 32.38 7.99 9.48
CA SER A 45 31.28 7.14 9.96
C SER A 45 29.91 7.72 9.59
N VAL A 46 29.74 9.04 9.75
CA VAL A 46 28.53 9.76 9.34
C VAL A 46 28.33 9.67 7.83
N GLY A 47 29.40 9.80 7.03
CA GLY A 47 29.35 9.62 5.59
C GLY A 47 28.83 8.23 5.19
N LYS A 48 29.38 7.16 5.78
CA LYS A 48 28.91 5.77 5.55
C LYS A 48 27.45 5.56 5.95
N LEU A 49 27.02 6.15 7.07
CA LEU A 49 25.63 6.08 7.50
C LEU A 49 24.69 6.78 6.51
N ASN A 50 25.12 7.93 5.98
CA ASN A 50 24.34 8.69 5.00
C ASN A 50 24.21 7.94 3.67
N GLU A 51 25.28 7.29 3.20
CA GLU A 51 25.24 6.41 2.03
C GLU A 51 24.25 5.25 2.23
N LYS A 52 24.29 4.59 3.39
CA LYS A 52 23.36 3.51 3.71
C LYS A 52 21.91 3.99 3.82
N LEU A 53 21.70 5.20 4.34
CA LEU A 53 20.38 5.81 4.41
C LEU A 53 19.82 6.09 3.01
N ASN A 54 20.65 6.61 2.10
CA ASN A 54 20.25 6.84 0.71
C ASN A 54 19.91 5.55 -0.05
N ASP A 55 20.66 4.47 0.16
CA ASP A 55 20.37 3.15 -0.42
C ASP A 55 19.02 2.60 0.09
N LEU A 56 18.77 2.71 1.40
CA LEU A 56 17.49 2.30 1.99
C LEU A 56 16.31 3.13 1.48
N ASP A 57 16.48 4.45 1.36
CA ASP A 57 15.45 5.33 0.79
C ASP A 57 15.12 4.95 -0.66
N SER A 58 16.15 4.66 -1.46
CA SER A 58 15.99 4.22 -2.86
C SER A 58 15.23 2.89 -2.94
N LYS A 59 15.57 1.92 -2.09
CA LYS A 59 14.87 0.62 -2.01
C LYS A 59 13.42 0.77 -1.56
N ASN A 60 13.16 1.62 -0.56
CA ASN A 60 11.80 1.89 -0.09
C ASN A 60 10.94 2.52 -1.19
N LYS A 61 11.47 3.46 -1.96
CA LYS A 61 10.77 4.04 -3.10
C LYS A 61 10.42 2.99 -4.15
N ALA A 62 11.38 2.14 -4.51
CA ALA A 62 11.15 1.05 -5.47
C ALA A 62 10.06 0.07 -4.98
N LEU A 63 10.13 -0.37 -3.72
CA LEU A 63 9.14 -1.24 -3.10
C LEU A 63 7.75 -0.60 -3.05
N ALA A 64 7.66 0.70 -2.74
CA ALA A 64 6.39 1.42 -2.74
C ALA A 64 5.76 1.46 -4.14
N SER A 65 6.57 1.71 -5.19
CA SER A 65 6.09 1.69 -6.58
C SER A 65 5.63 0.29 -7.01
N GLU A 66 6.34 -0.76 -6.62
CA GLU A 66 5.95 -2.15 -6.91
C GLU A 66 4.65 -2.53 -6.20
N LEU A 67 4.49 -2.11 -4.93
CA LEU A 67 3.27 -2.34 -4.17
C LEU A 67 2.05 -1.67 -4.81
N ILE A 68 2.19 -0.42 -5.24
CA ILE A 68 1.12 0.31 -5.95
C ILE A 68 0.75 -0.45 -7.23
N THR A 69 1.75 -0.80 -8.05
CA THR A 69 1.54 -1.53 -9.31
C THR A 69 0.84 -2.87 -9.10
N THR A 70 1.23 -3.61 -8.05
CA THR A 70 0.66 -4.91 -7.72
C THR A 70 -0.77 -4.78 -7.22
N LYS A 71 -1.02 -3.79 -6.36
CA LYS A 71 -2.37 -3.46 -5.88
C LYS A 71 -3.30 -3.12 -7.04
N ASP A 72 -2.85 -2.28 -7.96
CA ASP A 72 -3.67 -1.85 -9.11
C ASP A 72 -4.00 -3.05 -10.01
N LYS A 73 -3.02 -3.90 -10.33
CA LYS A 73 -3.23 -5.13 -11.10
C LYS A 73 -4.24 -6.06 -10.42
N TYR A 74 -4.09 -6.28 -9.11
CA TYR A 74 -4.99 -7.13 -8.35
C TYR A 74 -6.42 -6.57 -8.32
N THR A 75 -6.54 -5.26 -8.14
CA THR A 75 -7.83 -4.55 -8.17
C THR A 75 -8.51 -4.72 -9.53
N SER A 76 -7.80 -4.50 -10.64
CA SER A 76 -8.34 -4.71 -11.99
C SER A 76 -8.75 -6.16 -12.27
N LEU A 77 -8.00 -7.14 -11.74
CA LEU A 77 -8.37 -8.56 -11.86
C LEU A 77 -9.66 -8.88 -11.08
N LEU A 78 -9.79 -8.35 -9.87
CA LEU A 78 -11.01 -8.50 -9.07
C LEU A 78 -12.21 -7.86 -9.76
N GLU A 79 -12.09 -6.62 -10.24
CA GLU A 79 -13.14 -5.93 -10.98
C GLU A 79 -13.58 -6.73 -12.21
N LYS A 80 -12.63 -7.24 -13.00
CA LYS A 80 -12.91 -8.11 -14.15
C LYS A 80 -13.65 -9.39 -13.74
N GLN A 81 -13.26 -10.01 -12.63
CA GLN A 81 -13.90 -11.23 -12.15
C GLN A 81 -15.34 -10.97 -11.66
N VAL A 82 -15.56 -9.86 -10.97
CA VAL A 82 -16.91 -9.41 -10.58
C VAL A 82 -17.78 -9.21 -11.81
N SER A 83 -17.31 -8.47 -12.82
CA SER A 83 -18.07 -8.27 -14.06
C SER A 83 -18.38 -9.57 -14.80
N LEU A 84 -17.45 -10.53 -14.83
CA LEU A 84 -17.71 -11.84 -15.45
C LEU A 84 -18.78 -12.65 -14.70
N LEU A 85 -18.80 -12.58 -13.37
CA LEU A 85 -19.81 -13.25 -12.55
C LEU A 85 -21.19 -12.62 -12.71
N GLU A 86 -21.27 -11.29 -12.76
CA GLU A 86 -22.51 -10.55 -13.04
C GLU A 86 -23.07 -10.94 -14.41
N ASN A 87 -22.24 -10.89 -15.47
CA ASN A 87 -22.64 -11.31 -16.81
C ASN A 87 -23.11 -12.77 -16.85
N LYS A 88 -22.41 -13.67 -16.15
CA LYS A 88 -22.80 -15.10 -16.10
C LYS A 88 -24.16 -15.29 -15.40
N ASN A 89 -24.41 -14.55 -14.33
CA ASN A 89 -25.70 -14.57 -13.63
C ASN A 89 -26.84 -14.04 -14.50
N GLU A 90 -26.61 -12.96 -15.26
CA GLU A 90 -27.59 -12.43 -16.21
C GLU A 90 -27.93 -13.45 -17.30
N VAL A 91 -26.91 -14.05 -17.94
CA VAL A 91 -27.13 -15.09 -18.95
C VAL A 91 -27.87 -16.29 -18.36
N PHE A 92 -27.54 -16.70 -17.14
CA PHE A 92 -28.21 -17.81 -16.47
C PHE A 92 -29.70 -17.49 -16.19
N THR A 93 -30.00 -16.32 -15.63
CA THR A 93 -31.39 -15.90 -15.34
C THR A 93 -32.21 -15.77 -16.62
N LEU A 94 -31.65 -15.15 -17.67
CA LEU A 94 -32.29 -15.06 -18.98
C LEU A 94 -32.57 -16.46 -19.56
N SER A 95 -31.58 -17.37 -19.51
CA SER A 95 -31.74 -18.73 -20.02
C SER A 95 -32.81 -19.53 -19.28
N GLN A 96 -32.92 -19.40 -17.95
CA GLN A 96 -33.99 -20.03 -17.18
C GLN A 96 -35.37 -19.45 -17.54
N ASN A 97 -35.47 -18.13 -17.65
CA ASN A 97 -36.72 -17.46 -18.02
C ASN A 97 -37.18 -17.86 -19.44
N LEU A 98 -36.23 -17.99 -20.38
CA LEU A 98 -36.49 -18.52 -21.72
C LEU A 98 -36.91 -19.99 -21.70
N ALA A 99 -36.25 -20.84 -20.91
CA ALA A 99 -36.61 -22.25 -20.77
C ALA A 99 -38.02 -22.46 -20.19
N LYS A 100 -38.46 -21.60 -19.26
CA LYS A 100 -39.85 -21.64 -18.75
C LYS A 100 -40.86 -21.15 -19.80
N LYS A 101 -40.48 -20.29 -20.74
CA LYS A 101 -41.38 -19.74 -21.76
C LYS A 101 -41.60 -20.76 -22.89
N GLY A 102 -42.73 -21.47 -22.84
CA GLY A 102 -43.15 -22.43 -23.89
C GLY A 102 -43.21 -23.89 -23.45
N THR A 103 -42.67 -24.23 -22.28
CA THR A 103 -42.84 -25.56 -21.67
C THR A 103 -44.23 -25.71 -21.07
N ARG A 104 -44.88 -26.86 -21.27
CA ARG A 104 -46.11 -27.24 -20.56
C ARG A 104 -45.89 -27.24 -19.04
N LEU A 105 -46.89 -26.78 -18.29
CA LEU A 105 -46.89 -26.87 -16.82
C LEU A 105 -46.79 -28.33 -16.37
N SER A 106 -45.85 -28.60 -15.48
CA SER A 106 -45.74 -29.88 -14.79
C SER A 106 -46.93 -30.11 -13.86
N LYS A 107 -47.17 -31.37 -13.45
CA LYS A 107 -48.32 -31.71 -12.60
C LYS A 107 -48.22 -31.02 -11.23
N SER A 108 -47.04 -30.99 -10.62
CA SER A 108 -46.80 -30.28 -9.35
C SER A 108 -47.04 -28.77 -9.45
N GLU A 109 -46.65 -28.13 -10.56
CA GLU A 109 -46.92 -26.70 -10.77
C GLU A 109 -48.42 -26.42 -10.88
N LYS A 110 -49.19 -27.30 -11.55
CA LYS A 110 -50.65 -27.17 -11.61
C LYS A 110 -51.28 -27.33 -10.23
N ASP A 111 -50.87 -28.34 -9.47
CA ASP A 111 -51.39 -28.59 -8.12
C ASP A 111 -51.09 -27.41 -7.18
N GLU A 112 -49.91 -26.80 -7.31
CA GLU A 112 -49.56 -25.59 -6.57
C GLU A 112 -50.41 -24.37 -6.98
N ILE A 113 -50.63 -24.14 -8.27
CA ILE A 113 -51.50 -23.07 -8.77
C ILE A 113 -52.92 -23.22 -8.21
N VAL A 114 -53.47 -24.43 -8.25
CA VAL A 114 -54.81 -24.73 -7.74
C VAL A 114 -54.87 -24.53 -6.22
N ARG A 115 -53.83 -24.96 -5.48
CA ARG A 115 -53.72 -24.71 -4.03
C ARG A 115 -53.72 -23.23 -3.70
N LEU A 116 -52.92 -22.42 -4.40
CA LEU A 116 -52.83 -20.97 -4.19
C LEU A 116 -54.16 -20.26 -4.52
N TYR A 117 -54.83 -20.70 -5.60
CA TYR A 117 -56.15 -20.20 -5.96
C TYR A 117 -57.20 -20.53 -4.89
N ARG A 118 -57.22 -21.76 -4.38
CA ARG A 118 -58.12 -22.18 -3.29
C ARG A 118 -57.85 -21.44 -1.98
N SER A 119 -56.62 -21.03 -1.72
CA SER A 119 -56.29 -20.17 -0.57
C SER A 119 -56.69 -18.70 -0.75
N GLY A 120 -57.33 -18.33 -1.87
CA GLY A 120 -57.89 -17.00 -2.08
C GLY A 120 -56.93 -15.97 -2.66
N LEU A 121 -55.74 -16.37 -3.14
CA LEU A 121 -54.83 -15.44 -3.80
C LEU A 121 -55.39 -14.98 -5.16
N SER A 122 -55.13 -13.72 -5.51
CA SER A 122 -55.53 -13.19 -6.82
C SER A 122 -54.70 -13.83 -7.95
N LEU A 123 -55.29 -13.91 -9.15
CA LEU A 123 -54.59 -14.42 -10.35
C LEU A 123 -53.25 -13.72 -10.59
N ALA A 124 -53.17 -12.40 -10.38
CA ALA A 124 -51.94 -11.63 -10.57
C ALA A 124 -50.84 -12.01 -9.56
N GLU A 125 -51.20 -12.27 -8.30
CA GLU A 125 -50.26 -12.74 -7.28
C GLU A 125 -49.81 -14.17 -7.55
N ILE A 126 -50.71 -15.04 -8.00
CA ILE A 126 -50.37 -16.41 -8.41
C ILE A 126 -49.37 -16.34 -9.57
N CYS A 127 -49.63 -15.57 -10.63
CA CYS A 127 -48.72 -15.43 -11.77
C CYS A 127 -47.31 -14.96 -11.35
N ARG A 128 -47.23 -14.00 -10.42
CA ARG A 128 -45.96 -13.52 -9.87
C ARG A 128 -45.23 -14.59 -9.07
N ARG A 129 -45.96 -15.43 -8.32
CA ARG A 129 -45.38 -16.44 -7.43
C ARG A 129 -44.90 -17.70 -8.16
N VAL A 130 -45.62 -18.16 -9.18
CA VAL A 130 -45.21 -19.31 -10.01
C VAL A 130 -44.45 -18.93 -11.28
N GLU A 131 -44.26 -17.62 -11.54
CA GLU A 131 -43.54 -17.11 -12.72
C GLU A 131 -44.10 -17.65 -14.06
N ARG A 132 -45.44 -17.75 -14.16
CA ARG A 132 -46.15 -18.24 -15.36
C ARG A 132 -47.08 -17.17 -15.92
N SER A 133 -47.39 -17.29 -17.21
CA SER A 133 -48.33 -16.37 -17.87
C SER A 133 -49.74 -16.52 -17.31
N ASP A 134 -50.49 -15.42 -17.30
CA ASP A 134 -51.89 -15.39 -16.87
C ASP A 134 -52.77 -16.42 -17.59
N SER A 135 -52.53 -16.62 -18.89
CA SER A 135 -53.19 -17.65 -19.69
C SER A 135 -52.91 -19.08 -19.20
N GLY A 136 -51.66 -19.38 -18.83
CA GLY A 136 -51.26 -20.69 -18.31
C GLY A 136 -51.87 -20.97 -16.95
N VAL A 137 -51.89 -19.97 -16.07
CA VAL A 137 -52.51 -20.06 -14.74
C VAL A 137 -54.03 -20.26 -14.84
N ARG A 138 -54.72 -19.49 -15.69
CA ARG A 138 -56.17 -19.67 -15.92
C ARG A 138 -56.51 -21.05 -16.47
N ASN A 139 -55.71 -21.56 -17.41
CA ASN A 139 -55.92 -22.89 -17.97
C ASN A 139 -55.69 -24.00 -16.94
N ALA A 140 -54.72 -23.84 -16.03
CA ALA A 140 -54.52 -24.78 -14.94
C ALA A 140 -55.72 -24.79 -13.97
N ILE A 141 -56.23 -23.61 -13.59
CA ILE A 141 -57.41 -23.52 -12.71
C ILE A 141 -58.66 -24.10 -13.38
N ARG A 142 -58.90 -23.80 -14.67
CA ARG A 142 -60.04 -24.32 -15.44
C ARG A 142 -59.99 -25.83 -15.67
N GLY A 143 -58.79 -26.42 -15.75
CA GLY A 143 -58.65 -27.86 -15.94
C GLY A 143 -58.95 -28.68 -14.68
N GLU A 144 -59.02 -28.03 -13.51
CA GLU A 144 -59.22 -28.66 -12.20
C GLU A 144 -60.56 -28.27 -11.53
N LEU A 145 -61.37 -27.42 -12.18
CA LEU A 145 -62.76 -27.08 -11.84
C LEU A 145 -63.72 -28.03 -12.55
#